data_AF-A0A5M4A9Q6-F1
#
_entry.id   AF-A0A5M4A9Q6-F1
#
_cell.length_a   1.000
_cell.length_b   1.000
_cell.length_c   1.000
_cell.angle_alpha   90.00
_cell.angle_beta   90.00
_cell.angle_gamma   90.00
#
_symmetry.space_group_name_H-M   'P 1'
#
loop_
_entity.id
_entity.type
_entity.pdbx_description
1 polymer ?
#
loop_
_entity_poly.entity_id
_entity_poly.type
_entity_poly.pdbx_seq_one_letter_code
_entity_poly.pdbx_strand_id
1 'polypeptide(L)' 'MKINPSLIDINQCIDSLPDEYRVPFIMFLNGSKFIEIAQKLDLPVDTIKRSIFLSRVTLTTIKINSLQ' A
#
# COMPACT_ATOMS: atom_id res chain seq x y z
N MET A 1 25.05 8.64 -5.61
CA MET A 1 24.14 8.55 -6.76
C MET A 1 22.73 8.49 -6.20
N LYS A 2 21.88 9.51 -6.39
CA LYS A 2 20.49 9.46 -5.90
C LYS A 2 19.73 8.48 -6.79
N ILE A 3 19.42 7.29 -6.29
CA ILE A 3 18.56 6.35 -7.02
C ILE A 3 17.16 6.97 -7.06
N ASN A 4 16.73 7.34 -8.27
CA ASN A 4 15.38 7.76 -8.54
C ASN A 4 14.57 6.46 -8.66
N PRO A 5 13.61 6.16 -7.76
CA PRO A 5 12.90 4.89 -7.80
C PRO A 5 12.14 4.81 -9.12
N SER A 6 12.49 3.83 -9.94
CA SER A 6 11.78 3.57 -11.18
C SER A 6 10.38 3.03 -10.86
N LEU A 7 9.44 3.12 -11.81
CA LEU A 7 8.08 2.57 -11.63
C LEU A 7 8.10 1.06 -11.30
N ILE A 8 9.12 0.35 -11.78
CA ILE A 8 9.34 -1.08 -11.52
C ILE A 8 9.63 -1.31 -10.04
N ASP A 9 10.46 -0.47 -9.42
CA ASP A 9 10.84 -0.60 -8.01
C ASP A 9 9.64 -0.37 -7.08
N ILE A 10 8.75 0.56 -7.44
CA ILE A 10 7.55 0.87 -6.66
C ILE A 10 6.58 -0.31 -6.66
N ASN A 11 6.34 -0.91 -7.84
CA ASN A 11 5.45 -2.06 -7.94
C ASN A 11 5.99 -3.27 -7.16
N GLN A 12 7.31 -3.53 -7.23
CA GLN A 12 7.93 -4.59 -6.44
C GLN A 12 7.80 -4.35 -4.92
N CYS A 13 7.95 -3.09 -4.47
CA CYS A 13 7.73 -2.75 -3.06
C CYS A 13 6.28 -2.98 -2.65
N ILE A 14 5.30 -2.62 -3.49
CA ILE A 14 3.87 -2.89 -3.24
C ILE A 14 3.61 -4.40 -3.18
N ASP A 15 4.20 -5.19 -4.07
CA ASP A 15 4.04 -6.64 -4.11
C ASP A 15 4.62 -7.34 -2.87
N SER A 16 5.62 -6.73 -2.22
CA SER A 16 6.19 -7.23 -0.96
C SER A 16 5.33 -6.96 0.29
N LEU A 17 4.27 -6.14 0.17
CA LEU A 17 3.37 -5.88 1.29
C LEU A 17 2.54 -7.14 1.61
N PRO A 18 2.29 -7.44 2.90
CA PRO A 18 1.29 -8.43 3.30
C PRO A 18 -0.07 -8.15 2.65
N ASP A 19 -0.83 -9.20 2.30
CA ASP A 19 -2.10 -9.07 1.59
C ASP A 19 -3.13 -8.20 2.32
N GLU A 20 -3.12 -8.22 3.65
CA GLU A 20 -3.95 -7.36 4.51
C GLU A 20 -3.71 -5.85 4.29
N TYR A 21 -2.56 -5.48 3.74
CA TYR A 21 -2.17 -4.12 3.37
C TYR A 21 -2.23 -3.92 1.86
N ARG A 22 -1.65 -4.86 1.11
CA ARG A 22 -1.52 -4.82 -0.35
C ARG A 22 -2.87 -4.79 -1.06
N VAL A 23 -3.80 -5.67 -0.70
CA VAL A 23 -5.08 -5.81 -1.41
C VAL A 23 -5.93 -4.55 -1.26
N PRO A 24 -6.20 -4.03 -0.04
CA PRO A 24 -6.92 -2.76 0.13
C PRO A 24 -6.20 -1.58 -0.54
N PHE A 25 -4.85 -1.57 -0.49
CA PHE A 25 -4.06 -0.50 -1.09
C PHE A 25 -4.14 -0.47 -2.61
N ILE A 26 -4.03 -1.62 -3.28
CA ILE A 26 -4.20 -1.72 -4.75
C ILE A 26 -5.61 -1.30 -5.16
N MET A 27 -6.64 -1.75 -4.45
CA MET A 27 -8.02 -1.34 -4.75
C MET A 27 -8.20 0.18 -4.63
N PHE A 28 -7.62 0.79 -3.59
CA PHE A 28 -7.61 2.24 -3.44
C PHE A 28 -6.87 2.96 -4.57
N LEU A 29 -5.70 2.47 -4.98
CA LEU A 29 -4.94 3.02 -6.11
C LEU A 29 -5.72 2.92 -7.43
N ASN A 30 -6.54 1.87 -7.59
CA ASN A 30 -7.44 1.69 -8.73
C ASN A 30 -8.72 2.54 -8.64
N GLY A 31 -8.87 3.39 -7.62
CA GLY A 31 -9.97 4.35 -7.48
C GLY A 31 -11.17 3.86 -6.68
N SER A 32 -11.12 2.68 -6.07
CA SER A 32 -12.19 2.21 -5.18
C SER A 32 -12.27 3.07 -3.91
N LYS A 33 -13.49 3.40 -3.49
CA LYS A 33 -13.72 4.14 -2.23
C LYS A 33 -13.56 3.23 -1.02
N PHE A 34 -13.22 3.80 0.14
CA PHE A 34 -13.06 3.01 1.38
C PHE A 34 -14.28 2.14 1.72
N ILE A 35 -15.49 2.64 1.47
CA ILE A 35 -16.74 1.91 1.72
C ILE A 35 -16.88 0.73 0.76
N GLU A 36 -16.55 0.91 -0.52
CA GLU A 36 -16.63 -0.15 -1.54
C GLU A 36 -15.61 -1.26 -1.24
N ILE A 37 -14.41 -0.89 -0.81
CA ILE A 37 -13.36 -1.84 -0.39
C ILE A 37 -13.80 -2.60 0.87
N ALA A 38 -14.34 -1.89 1.87
CA ALA A 38 -14.84 -2.47 3.11
C ALA A 38 -15.95 -3.50 2.86
N GLN A 39 -16.90 -3.17 2.00
CA GLN A 39 -17.97 -4.09 1.57
C GLN A 39 -17.42 -5.28 0.80
N LYS A 40 -16.45 -5.07 -0.10
CA LYS A 40 -15.89 -6.13 -0.93
C LYS A 40 -15.08 -7.15 -0.12
N LEU A 41 -14.39 -6.70 0.92
CA LEU A 41 -13.52 -7.53 1.77
C LEU A 41 -14.22 -8.02 3.05
N ASP A 42 -15.47 -7.62 3.28
CA ASP A 42 -16.21 -7.88 4.52
C ASP A 42 -15.44 -7.43 5.78
N LEU A 43 -14.92 -6.21 5.74
CA LEU A 43 -14.12 -5.61 6.80
C LEU A 43 -14.66 -4.22 7.19
N PRO A 44 -14.48 -3.78 8.45
CA PRO A 44 -14.83 -2.42 8.84
C PRO A 44 -14.09 -1.36 8.01
N VAL A 45 -14.77 -0.25 7.68
CA VAL A 45 -14.17 0.88 6.94
C VAL A 45 -12.92 1.42 7.65
N ASP A 46 -12.90 1.41 8.99
CA ASP A 46 -11.74 1.86 9.75
C ASP A 46 -10.55 0.89 9.66
N THR A 47 -10.80 -0.41 9.50
CA THR A 47 -9.76 -1.40 9.18
C THR A 47 -9.15 -1.11 7.82
N ILE A 48 -9.96 -0.76 6.82
CA ILE A 48 -9.47 -0.38 5.49
C ILE A 48 -8.62 0.89 5.54
N LYS A 49 -9.07 1.93 6.26
CA LYS A 49 -8.29 3.16 6.44
C LYS A 49 -6.94 2.88 7.10
N ARG A 50 -6.92 2.06 8.17
CA ARG A 50 -5.70 1.66 8.87
C ARG A 50 -4.75 0.89 7.95
N SER A 51 -5.28 -0.07 7.19
CA SER A 51 -4.53 -0.86 6.21
C SER A 51 -3.83 0.01 5.15
N ILE A 52 -4.56 0.96 4.56
CA ILE A 52 -4.01 1.89 3.56
C ILE A 52 -2.98 2.83 4.18
N PHE A 53 -3.22 3.32 5.40
CA PHE A 53 -2.24 4.14 6.12
C PHE A 53 -0.94 3.36 6.37
N LEU A 54 -1.03 2.14 6.91
CA LEU A 54 0.13 1.29 7.17
C LEU A 54 0.90 0.96 5.89
N SER A 55 0.21 0.70 4.78
CA SER A 55 0.84 0.49 3.47
C SER A 55 1.77 1.66 3.09
N ARG A 56 1.30 2.91 3.26
CA ARG A 56 2.09 4.11 2.93
C ARG A 56 3.29 4.30 3.86
N VAL A 57 3.11 4.05 5.15
CA VAL A 57 4.21 4.11 6.13
C VAL A 57 5.28 3.07 5.79
N THR A 58 4.88 1.82 5.58
CA THR A 58 5.79 0.72 5.26
C THR A 58 6.59 0.99 3.99
N LEU A 59 5.95 1.45 2.91
CA LEU A 59 6.64 1.80 1.66
C LEU A 59 7.64 2.96 1.85
N THR A 60 7.31 3.91 2.73
CA THR A 60 8.24 5.01 3.08
C THR A 60 9.44 4.48 3.87
N THR A 61 9.23 3.57 4.82
CA THR A 61 10.30 2.95 5.62
C THR A 61 11.23 2.08 4.75
N ILE A 62 10.67 1.27 3.84
CA ILE A 62 11.47 0.45 2.90
C ILE A 62 12.39 1.34 2.05
N LYS A 63 11.88 2.49 1.59
CA LYS A 63 12.66 3.46 0.82
C LYS A 63 13.79 4.13 1.63
N ILE A 64 13.65 4.26 2.94
CA ILE A 64 14.72 4.81 3.80
C ILE A 64 15.85 3.79 3.96
N ASN A 65 15.51 2.52 4.16
CA ASN A 65 16.50 1.46 4.35
C ASN A 65 17.31 1.16 3.09
N SER A 66 16.78 1.43 1.89
CA SER A 66 17.53 1.30 0.62
C SER A 66 18.43 2.52 0.30
N LEU A 67 18.41 3.56 1.14
CA LEU A 67 19.25 4.76 1.04
C LEU A 67 20.40 4.79 2.07
N GLN A 68 20.52 3.75 2.91
CA GLN A 68 21.66 3.50 3.81
C GLN A 68 22.60 2.47 3.21
#